data_AF-A0A954EGX1-F1
#
_entry.id   AF-A0A954EGX1-F1
#
_cell.length_a   1.000
_cell.length_b   1.000
_cell.length_c   1.000
_cell.angle_alpha   90.00
_cell.angle_beta   90.00
_cell.angle_gamma   90.00
#
_symmetry.space_group_name_H-M   'P 1'
#
loop_
_entity.id
_entity.type
_entity.pdbx_description
1 polymer ?
#
loop_
_entity_poly.entity_id
_entity_poly.type
_entity_poly.pdbx_seq_one_letter_code
_entity_poly.pdbx_strand_id
1 'polypeptide(L)'
;VFALSVVSPFSQVQGELVTHFTYTFNIRVALLGWPDSSLLNHFWSLCIEEQFYLVWPFLAFGCSPRTLKRILIGAIVCSLCLRLSILQVWHSWEAEYTFPLCRLDGLAFGALLALENASEQRDFRLLKRLGMVSIVISVLLFVLFRGFRLENAELMAVLPTLIAAAYLPLFCNVLTVEDSPLKTMLRSRWLAWLGTLSYGLYVYHQIIRVLVQEYWGIRETILGTLVIGGSSLILSLISFQFVETYFLNLKTKFAPHEPIGPVSNQPETVSSN
;
A
#
# COMPACT_ATOMS: atom_id res chain seq x y z
N VAL A 1 0.99 29.42 -32.81
CA VAL A 1 -0.10 29.38 -31.80
C VAL A 1 -1.09 28.24 -32.02
N PHE A 2 -1.12 27.58 -33.19
CA PHE A 2 -2.01 26.42 -33.45
C PHE A 2 -1.32 25.03 -33.47
N ALA A 3 -0.08 24.94 -32.97
CA ALA A 3 0.72 23.70 -33.00
C ALA A 3 1.18 23.22 -31.60
N LEU A 4 0.69 23.85 -30.52
CA LEU A 4 0.94 23.44 -29.13
C LEU A 4 -0.33 22.95 -28.42
N SER A 5 -1.44 22.83 -29.15
CA SER A 5 -2.66 22.18 -28.67
C SER A 5 -2.64 20.66 -28.84
N VAL A 6 -1.49 20.08 -29.17
CA VAL A 6 -1.22 18.64 -28.98
C VAL A 6 -1.10 18.42 -27.47
N VAL A 7 -2.27 18.27 -26.86
CA VAL A 7 -2.58 17.63 -25.59
C VAL A 7 -1.35 17.36 -24.74
N SER A 8 -0.88 18.38 -24.03
CA SER A 8 0.09 18.17 -22.96
C SER A 8 -0.52 17.16 -22.00
N PRO A 9 0.21 16.11 -21.56
CA PRO A 9 -0.29 15.15 -20.57
C PRO A 9 -0.92 15.84 -19.35
N PHE A 10 -0.45 17.05 -19.01
CA PHE A 10 -0.96 17.88 -17.92
C PHE A 10 -2.31 18.56 -18.19
N SER A 11 -2.66 18.82 -19.45
CA SER A 11 -3.94 19.46 -19.80
C SER A 11 -5.13 18.54 -19.52
N GLN A 12 -4.95 17.23 -19.70
CA GLN A 12 -5.95 16.22 -19.41
C GLN A 12 -6.17 16.04 -17.90
N VAL A 13 -5.14 16.27 -17.08
CA VAL A 13 -5.22 16.18 -15.61
C VAL A 13 -6.13 17.26 -15.01
N GLN A 14 -6.27 18.42 -15.66
CA GLN A 14 -7.03 19.55 -15.12
C GLN A 14 -8.50 19.20 -14.81
N GLY A 15 -9.12 18.35 -15.64
CA GLY A 15 -10.50 17.90 -15.45
C GLY A 15 -10.69 17.00 -14.22
N GLU A 16 -9.60 16.52 -13.63
CA GLU A 16 -9.62 15.49 -12.58
C GLU A 16 -9.03 15.97 -11.26
N LEU A 17 -8.47 17.18 -11.23
CA LEU A 17 -7.82 17.75 -10.07
C LEU A 17 -8.73 17.68 -8.84
N VAL A 18 -10.01 18.03 -9.00
CA VAL A 18 -10.98 17.98 -7.90
C VAL A 18 -11.01 16.59 -7.27
N THR A 19 -11.14 15.54 -8.09
CA THR A 19 -11.22 14.16 -7.58
C THR A 19 -9.92 13.67 -6.95
N HIS A 20 -8.76 14.16 -7.42
CA HIS A 20 -7.48 13.88 -6.79
C HIS A 20 -7.35 14.60 -5.44
N PHE A 21 -7.72 15.89 -5.37
CA PHE A 21 -7.67 16.68 -4.14
C PHE A 21 -8.65 16.18 -3.07
N THR A 22 -9.83 15.69 -3.46
CA THR A 22 -10.81 15.13 -2.54
C THR A 22 -10.60 13.64 -2.25
N TYR A 23 -9.54 13.02 -2.79
CA TYR A 23 -9.27 11.58 -2.71
C TYR A 23 -10.47 10.71 -3.12
N THR A 24 -11.18 11.10 -4.18
CA THR A 24 -12.32 10.37 -4.76
C THR A 24 -12.06 9.89 -6.18
N PHE A 25 -10.83 10.03 -6.68
CA PHE A 25 -10.44 9.62 -8.03
C PHE A 25 -10.74 8.14 -8.31
N ASN A 26 -10.51 7.26 -7.33
CA ASN A 26 -10.82 5.84 -7.47
C ASN A 26 -12.33 5.58 -7.66
N ILE A 27 -13.21 6.37 -7.04
CA ILE A 27 -14.66 6.26 -7.21
C ILE A 27 -15.06 6.77 -8.60
N ARG A 28 -14.47 7.87 -9.06
CA ARG A 28 -14.66 8.38 -10.42
C ARG A 28 -14.29 7.31 -11.45
N VAL A 29 -13.13 6.66 -11.29
CA VAL A 29 -12.70 5.57 -12.20
C VAL A 29 -13.65 4.37 -12.12
N ALA A 30 -14.09 3.97 -10.93
CA ALA A 30 -15.03 2.86 -10.78
C ALA A 30 -16.37 3.11 -11.49
N LEU A 31 -16.84 4.36 -11.53
CA LEU A 31 -18.15 4.71 -12.09
C LEU A 31 -18.09 5.10 -13.57
N LEU A 32 -17.01 5.77 -14.00
CA LEU A 32 -16.90 6.41 -15.31
C LEU A 32 -15.78 5.82 -16.19
N GLY A 33 -15.00 4.88 -15.66
CA GLY A 33 -13.84 4.32 -16.33
C GLY A 33 -12.60 5.21 -16.25
N TRP A 34 -11.50 4.70 -16.80
CA TRP A 34 -10.22 5.40 -16.81
C TRP A 34 -10.25 6.61 -17.74
N PRO A 35 -9.69 7.75 -17.31
CA PRO A 35 -9.43 8.85 -18.22
C PRO A 35 -8.31 8.55 -19.20
N ASP A 36 -8.28 9.35 -20.27
CA ASP A 36 -7.21 9.34 -21.25
C ASP A 36 -5.85 9.71 -20.64
N SER A 37 -5.82 10.57 -19.60
CA SER A 37 -4.57 10.90 -18.90
C SER A 37 -4.10 9.75 -18.02
N SER A 38 -2.98 9.14 -18.39
CA SER A 38 -2.35 8.09 -17.58
C SER A 38 -1.39 8.60 -16.50
N LEU A 39 -1.11 9.91 -16.44
CA LEU A 39 -0.10 10.51 -15.54
C LEU A 39 -0.30 10.21 -14.05
N LEU A 40 -1.53 10.39 -13.57
CA LEU A 40 -1.88 10.27 -12.15
C LEU A 40 -2.75 9.04 -11.87
N ASN A 41 -2.96 8.18 -12.87
CA ASN A 41 -3.91 7.08 -12.75
C ASN A 41 -3.59 6.18 -11.56
N HIS A 42 -2.32 5.95 -11.20
CA HIS A 42 -1.96 5.11 -10.06
C HIS A 42 -2.41 5.64 -8.70
N PHE A 43 -2.75 6.92 -8.56
CA PHE A 43 -3.20 7.51 -7.29
C PHE A 43 -4.56 6.97 -6.83
N TRP A 44 -5.25 6.16 -7.64
CA TRP A 44 -6.45 5.44 -7.23
C TRP A 44 -6.22 4.64 -5.94
N SER A 45 -5.05 4.00 -5.77
CA SER A 45 -4.79 3.18 -4.57
C SER A 45 -4.52 4.04 -3.35
N LEU A 46 -3.86 5.19 -3.54
CA LEU A 46 -3.65 6.18 -2.47
C LEU A 46 -4.98 6.75 -1.97
N CYS A 47 -5.97 6.97 -2.85
CA CYS A 47 -7.31 7.36 -2.44
C CYS A 47 -7.96 6.35 -1.48
N ILE A 48 -7.79 5.05 -1.74
CA ILE A 48 -8.34 3.99 -0.88
C ILE A 48 -7.64 3.99 0.48
N GLU A 49 -6.32 4.16 0.50
CA GLU A 49 -5.54 4.26 1.74
C GLU A 49 -6.01 5.45 2.60
N GLU A 50 -6.12 6.64 2.01
CA GLU A 50 -6.59 7.83 2.73
C GLU A 50 -8.05 7.70 3.20
N GLN A 51 -8.94 7.12 2.39
CA GLN A 51 -10.31 6.82 2.80
C GLN A 51 -10.35 5.87 4.00
N PHE A 52 -9.50 4.83 4.01
CA PHE A 52 -9.37 3.93 5.14
C PHE A 52 -8.86 4.65 6.39
N TYR A 53 -7.78 5.43 6.28
CA TYR A 53 -7.20 6.15 7.41
C TYR A 53 -8.08 7.28 7.93
N LEU A 54 -8.96 7.85 7.10
CA LEU A 54 -9.97 8.79 7.53
C LEU A 54 -11.01 8.12 8.44
N VAL A 55 -11.45 6.91 8.10
CA VAL A 55 -12.48 6.16 8.84
C VAL A 55 -11.89 5.44 10.07
N TRP A 56 -10.64 4.98 9.97
CA TRP A 56 -10.03 4.09 10.94
C TRP A 56 -10.01 4.60 12.39
N PRO A 57 -9.65 5.87 12.70
CA PRO A 57 -9.67 6.39 14.07
C PRO A 57 -11.04 6.26 14.73
N PHE A 58 -12.12 6.55 14.00
CA PHE A 58 -13.48 6.44 14.53
C PHE A 58 -13.84 5.01 14.88
N LEU A 59 -13.41 4.04 14.08
CA LEU A 59 -13.60 2.61 14.38
C LEU A 59 -12.73 2.16 15.55
N ALA A 60 -11.45 2.54 15.55
CA ALA A 60 -10.49 2.14 16.58
C ALA A 60 -10.85 2.68 17.98
N PHE A 61 -11.33 3.93 18.07
CA PHE A 61 -11.76 4.54 19.32
C PHE A 61 -13.22 4.25 19.68
N GLY A 62 -14.10 4.06 18.69
CA GLY A 62 -15.53 3.87 18.90
C GLY A 62 -15.99 2.43 19.09
N CYS A 63 -15.18 1.44 18.70
CA CYS A 63 -15.54 0.03 18.76
C CYS A 63 -14.70 -0.76 19.77
N SER A 64 -15.31 -1.75 20.43
CA SER A 64 -14.55 -2.73 21.21
C SER A 64 -13.69 -3.62 20.28
N PRO A 65 -12.56 -4.18 20.77
CA PRO A 65 -11.71 -5.09 19.97
C PRO A 65 -12.48 -6.23 19.29
N ARG A 66 -13.47 -6.80 19.99
CA ARG A 66 -14.32 -7.87 19.43
C ARG A 66 -15.18 -7.39 18.26
N THR A 67 -15.70 -6.16 18.34
CA THR A 67 -16.51 -5.54 17.29
C THR A 67 -15.63 -5.18 16.10
N LEU A 68 -14.46 -4.59 16.36
CA LEU A 68 -13.49 -4.25 15.33
C LEU A 68 -13.06 -5.49 14.54
N LYS A 69 -12.77 -6.60 15.23
CA LYS A 69 -12.48 -7.89 14.58
C LYS A 69 -13.61 -8.35 13.66
N ARG A 70 -14.88 -8.25 14.09
CA ARG A 70 -16.04 -8.61 13.25
C ARG A 70 -16.16 -7.70 12.04
N ILE A 71 -15.98 -6.39 12.20
CA ILE A 71 -16.00 -5.42 11.11
C ILE A 71 -14.92 -5.76 10.08
N LEU A 72 -13.69 -6.03 10.52
CA LEU A 72 -12.57 -6.35 9.65
C LEU A 72 -12.76 -7.67 8.89
N ILE A 73 -13.24 -8.72 9.58
CA ILE A 73 -13.61 -9.98 8.91
C ILE A 73 -14.73 -9.74 7.90
N GLY A 74 -15.74 -8.95 8.27
CA GLY A 74 -16.82 -8.53 7.39
C GLY A 74 -16.29 -7.78 6.16
N ALA A 75 -15.32 -6.89 6.32
CA ALA A 75 -14.69 -6.15 5.23
C ALA A 75 -13.95 -7.06 4.26
N ILE A 76 -13.24 -8.09 4.75
CA ILE A 76 -12.56 -9.08 3.89
C ILE A 76 -13.58 -9.86 3.07
N VAL A 77 -14.62 -10.41 3.71
CA VAL A 77 -15.67 -11.18 3.03
C VAL A 77 -16.42 -10.29 2.04
N CYS A 78 -16.78 -9.08 2.45
CA CYS A 78 -17.45 -8.10 1.60
C CYS A 78 -16.61 -7.74 0.37
N SER A 79 -15.29 -7.53 0.54
CA SER A 79 -14.40 -7.23 -0.58
C SER A 79 -14.37 -8.35 -1.61
N LEU A 80 -14.34 -9.61 -1.16
CA LEU A 80 -14.37 -10.76 -2.06
C LEU A 80 -15.72 -10.91 -2.75
N CYS A 81 -16.82 -10.87 -2.00
CA CYS A 81 -18.17 -10.97 -2.54
C CYS A 81 -18.49 -9.86 -3.53
N LEU A 82 -18.04 -8.63 -3.25
CA LEU A 82 -18.29 -7.49 -4.12
C LEU A 82 -17.51 -7.59 -5.44
N ARG A 83 -16.24 -8.02 -5.41
CA ARG A 83 -15.49 -8.26 -6.65
C ARG A 83 -16.11 -9.34 -7.51
N LEU A 84 -16.51 -10.46 -6.91
CA LEU A 84 -17.25 -11.52 -7.62
C LEU A 84 -18.54 -10.95 -8.23
N SER A 85 -19.31 -10.18 -7.46
CA SER A 85 -20.58 -9.61 -7.92
C SER A 85 -20.37 -8.61 -9.05
N ILE A 86 -19.38 -7.72 -8.95
CA ILE A 86 -19.09 -6.72 -9.98
C ILE A 86 -18.63 -7.40 -11.27
N LEU A 87 -17.73 -8.37 -11.21
CA LEU A 87 -17.25 -9.06 -12.42
C LEU A 87 -18.34 -9.89 -13.10
N GLN A 88 -19.22 -10.54 -12.32
CA GLN A 88 -20.24 -11.44 -12.84
C GLN A 88 -21.53 -10.74 -13.28
N VAL A 89 -21.89 -9.61 -12.65
CA VAL A 89 -23.16 -8.91 -12.92
C VAL A 89 -22.93 -7.62 -13.71
N TRP A 90 -21.92 -6.84 -13.35
CA TRP A 90 -21.68 -5.51 -13.95
C TRP A 90 -20.64 -5.57 -15.07
N HIS A 91 -19.86 -6.64 -15.13
CA HIS A 91 -18.80 -6.86 -16.13
C HIS A 91 -17.82 -5.69 -16.26
N SER A 92 -17.60 -4.93 -15.18
CA SER A 92 -16.65 -3.82 -15.16
C SER A 92 -15.42 -4.19 -14.35
N TRP A 93 -14.29 -4.32 -15.06
CA TRP A 93 -13.00 -4.53 -14.42
C TRP A 93 -12.50 -3.25 -13.73
N GLU A 94 -12.87 -2.07 -14.21
CA GLU A 94 -12.53 -0.78 -13.59
C GLU A 94 -13.15 -0.66 -12.20
N ALA A 95 -14.44 -0.98 -12.09
CA ALA A 95 -15.16 -1.00 -10.83
C ALA A 95 -14.61 -2.07 -9.87
N GLU A 96 -14.36 -3.29 -10.36
CA GLU A 96 -13.71 -4.33 -9.55
C GLU A 96 -12.35 -3.86 -9.02
N TYR A 97 -11.60 -3.17 -9.87
CA TYR A 97 -10.22 -2.82 -9.60
C TYR A 97 -10.09 -1.63 -8.64
N THR A 98 -10.94 -0.61 -8.78
CA THR A 98 -10.76 0.69 -8.11
C THR A 98 -11.81 1.02 -7.05
N PHE A 99 -12.93 0.30 -6.99
CA PHE A 99 -13.95 0.60 -6.00
C PHE A 99 -13.43 0.33 -4.57
N PRO A 100 -13.62 1.26 -3.61
CA PRO A 100 -12.97 1.17 -2.30
C PRO A 100 -13.22 -0.16 -1.59
N LEU A 101 -14.48 -0.59 -1.55
CA LEU A 101 -14.90 -1.80 -0.86
C LEU A 101 -14.36 -3.09 -1.49
N CYS A 102 -13.89 -3.06 -2.75
CA CYS A 102 -13.27 -4.23 -3.38
C CYS A 102 -11.84 -4.50 -2.91
N ARG A 103 -11.19 -3.51 -2.28
CA ARG A 103 -9.75 -3.52 -1.96
C ARG A 103 -9.44 -3.32 -0.47
N LEU A 104 -10.47 -3.31 0.38
CA LEU A 104 -10.29 -3.19 1.83
C LEU A 104 -9.70 -4.44 2.48
N ASP A 105 -9.77 -5.60 1.84
CA ASP A 105 -9.29 -6.86 2.40
C ASP A 105 -7.80 -6.83 2.77
N GLY A 106 -6.93 -6.24 1.94
CA GLY A 106 -5.51 -6.09 2.26
C GLY A 106 -5.25 -5.28 3.53
N LEU A 107 -5.89 -4.11 3.65
CA LEU A 107 -5.81 -3.23 4.82
C LEU A 107 -6.43 -3.92 6.05
N ALA A 108 -7.54 -4.63 5.86
CA ALA A 108 -8.23 -5.33 6.92
C ALA A 108 -7.43 -6.52 7.47
N PHE A 109 -6.70 -7.25 6.62
CA PHE A 109 -5.75 -8.28 7.06
C PHE A 109 -4.64 -7.70 7.93
N GLY A 110 -4.04 -6.58 7.52
CA GLY A 110 -3.03 -5.88 8.32
C GLY A 110 -3.58 -5.41 9.67
N ALA A 111 -4.76 -4.80 9.67
CA ALA A 111 -5.44 -4.34 10.88
C ALA A 111 -5.82 -5.50 11.82
N LEU A 112 -6.30 -6.63 11.29
CA LEU A 112 -6.56 -7.83 12.08
C LEU A 112 -5.30 -8.37 12.73
N LEU A 113 -4.20 -8.43 11.98
CA LEU A 113 -2.92 -8.88 12.50
C LEU A 113 -2.46 -7.98 13.66
N ALA A 114 -2.55 -6.66 13.49
CA ALA A 114 -2.21 -5.71 14.55
C ALA A 114 -3.08 -5.91 15.81
N LEU A 115 -4.39 -6.09 15.63
CA LEU A 115 -5.34 -6.31 16.72
C LEU A 115 -5.06 -7.60 17.49
N GLU A 116 -4.77 -8.70 16.79
CA GLU A 116 -4.45 -9.97 17.45
C GLU A 116 -3.08 -9.95 18.12
N ASN A 117 -2.10 -9.26 17.52
CA ASN A 117 -0.78 -9.09 18.12
C ASN A 117 -0.85 -8.29 19.44
N ALA A 118 -1.71 -7.27 19.51
CA ALA A 118 -1.94 -6.50 20.73
C ALA A 118 -2.66 -7.28 21.84
N SER A 119 -3.32 -8.39 21.51
CA SER A 119 -4.11 -9.16 22.48
C SER A 119 -3.27 -10.07 23.39
N GLU A 120 -1.96 -10.24 23.14
CA GLU A 120 -0.98 -11.13 23.83
C GLU A 120 -1.37 -12.62 24.00
N GLN A 121 -2.62 -12.99 23.76
CA GLN A 121 -3.21 -14.29 24.08
C GLN A 121 -3.02 -15.34 22.99
N ARG A 122 -2.48 -14.99 21.81
CA ARG A 122 -2.40 -15.89 20.65
C ARG A 122 -0.98 -16.23 20.25
N ASP A 123 -0.72 -17.53 20.21
CA ASP A 123 0.53 -18.09 19.72
C ASP A 123 0.47 -18.31 18.20
N PHE A 124 1.20 -17.48 17.47
CA PHE A 124 1.33 -17.54 16.00
C PHE A 124 2.44 -18.48 15.51
N ARG A 125 2.84 -19.49 16.29
CA ARG A 125 3.98 -20.37 16.01
C ARG A 125 4.09 -20.84 14.55
N LEU A 126 2.98 -21.28 13.95
CA LEU A 126 2.96 -21.73 12.55
C LEU A 126 3.22 -20.58 11.56
N LEU A 127 2.49 -19.46 11.67
CA LEU A 127 2.67 -18.30 10.80
C LEU A 127 4.09 -17.74 10.90
N LYS A 128 4.67 -17.70 12.11
CA LYS A 128 6.06 -17.27 12.33
C LYS A 128 7.04 -18.14 11.55
N ARG A 129 6.85 -19.46 11.51
CA ARG A 129 7.75 -20.38 10.77
C ARG A 129 7.62 -20.26 9.25
N LEU A 130 6.44 -19.86 8.76
CA LEU A 130 6.16 -19.75 7.33
C LEU A 130 6.61 -18.42 6.71
N GLY A 131 7.24 -17.51 7.45
CA GLY A 131 7.61 -16.17 6.96
C GLY A 131 8.48 -16.16 5.68
N MET A 132 9.45 -17.06 5.55
CA MET A 132 10.23 -17.16 4.30
C MET A 132 9.41 -17.81 3.17
N VAL A 133 8.59 -18.81 3.51
CA VAL A 133 7.70 -19.50 2.56
C VAL A 133 6.67 -18.53 1.98
N SER A 134 6.18 -17.56 2.76
CA SER A 134 5.26 -16.54 2.26
C SER A 134 5.82 -15.68 1.14
N ILE A 135 7.15 -15.44 1.07
CA ILE A 135 7.75 -14.72 -0.06
C ILE A 135 7.54 -15.52 -1.34
N VAL A 136 7.89 -16.81 -1.30
CA VAL A 136 7.79 -17.71 -2.45
C VAL A 136 6.33 -17.85 -2.90
N ILE A 137 5.41 -18.04 -1.95
CA ILE A 137 3.97 -18.12 -2.24
C ILE A 137 3.47 -16.81 -2.86
N SER A 138 3.86 -15.65 -2.31
CA SER A 138 3.42 -14.35 -2.82
C SER A 138 3.93 -14.10 -4.24
N VAL A 139 5.19 -14.46 -4.52
CA VAL A 139 5.77 -14.39 -5.88
C VAL A 139 5.03 -15.32 -6.83
N LEU A 140 4.75 -16.56 -6.42
CA LEU A 140 4.01 -17.51 -7.25
C LEU A 140 2.60 -17.01 -7.56
N LEU A 141 1.85 -16.55 -6.54
CA LEU A 141 0.51 -15.99 -6.71
C LEU A 141 0.53 -14.74 -7.60
N PHE A 142 1.56 -13.90 -7.51
CA PHE A 142 1.75 -12.76 -8.40
C PHE A 142 2.02 -13.19 -9.86
N VAL A 143 2.86 -14.20 -10.08
CA VAL A 143 3.10 -14.74 -11.43
C VAL A 143 1.82 -15.34 -12.01
N LEU A 144 1.07 -16.11 -11.21
CA LEU A 144 -0.24 -16.63 -11.61
C LEU A 144 -1.21 -15.49 -11.94
N PHE A 145 -1.24 -14.43 -11.12
CA PHE A 145 -2.08 -13.25 -11.36
C PHE A 145 -1.77 -12.60 -12.71
N ARG A 146 -0.48 -12.50 -13.07
CA ARG A 146 -0.06 -11.98 -14.37
C ARG A 146 -0.45 -12.90 -15.53
N GLY A 147 -0.29 -14.21 -15.36
CA GLY A 147 -0.58 -15.21 -16.39
C GLY A 147 -2.07 -15.34 -16.72
N PHE A 148 -2.93 -15.29 -15.70
CA PHE A 148 -4.38 -15.51 -15.86
C PHE A 148 -5.22 -14.22 -15.93
N ARG A 149 -4.57 -13.05 -15.99
CA ARG A 149 -5.23 -11.74 -15.87
C ARG A 149 -6.42 -11.54 -16.81
N LEU A 150 -6.41 -12.20 -17.96
CA LEU A 150 -7.37 -11.98 -19.04
C LEU A 150 -8.37 -13.14 -19.25
N GLU A 151 -8.21 -14.27 -18.55
CA GLU A 151 -8.92 -15.50 -18.90
C GLU A 151 -9.95 -15.96 -17.86
N ASN A 152 -9.81 -15.55 -16.59
CA ASN A 152 -10.67 -16.07 -15.52
C ASN A 152 -11.09 -15.01 -14.50
N ALA A 153 -12.33 -14.55 -14.60
CA ALA A 153 -12.91 -13.54 -13.71
C ALA A 153 -12.98 -13.98 -12.24
N GLU A 154 -13.27 -15.25 -11.96
CA GLU A 154 -13.34 -15.76 -10.59
C GLU A 154 -11.95 -15.75 -9.94
N LEU A 155 -10.93 -16.16 -10.69
CA LEU A 155 -9.56 -16.11 -10.22
C LEU A 155 -9.12 -14.65 -9.98
N MET A 156 -9.50 -13.71 -10.83
CA MET A 156 -9.21 -12.28 -10.64
C MET A 156 -9.88 -11.70 -9.39
N ALA A 157 -11.08 -12.16 -9.03
CA ALA A 157 -11.74 -11.74 -7.81
C ALA A 157 -11.06 -12.33 -6.55
N VAL A 158 -10.61 -13.59 -6.59
CA VAL A 158 -10.08 -14.28 -5.39
C VAL A 158 -8.61 -13.97 -5.14
N LEU A 159 -7.82 -13.87 -6.20
CA LEU A 159 -6.36 -13.85 -6.11
C LEU A 159 -5.78 -12.65 -5.33
N PRO A 160 -6.32 -11.42 -5.41
CA PRO A 160 -5.83 -10.32 -4.57
C PRO A 160 -6.00 -10.60 -3.07
N THR A 161 -7.09 -11.26 -2.65
CA THR A 161 -7.28 -11.68 -1.24
C THR A 161 -6.28 -12.73 -0.82
N LEU A 162 -6.01 -13.69 -1.71
CA LEU A 162 -5.00 -14.72 -1.45
C LEU A 162 -3.60 -14.13 -1.35
N ILE A 163 -3.25 -13.17 -2.21
CA ILE A 163 -1.99 -12.45 -2.14
C ILE A 163 -1.89 -11.69 -0.81
N ALA A 164 -2.93 -10.94 -0.42
CA ALA A 164 -2.95 -10.24 0.86
C ALA A 164 -2.80 -11.18 2.06
N ALA A 165 -3.52 -12.31 2.06
CA ALA A 165 -3.41 -13.33 3.09
C ALA A 165 -2.03 -14.02 3.09
N ALA A 166 -1.41 -14.21 1.92
CA ALA A 166 -0.09 -14.82 1.79
C ALA A 166 1.03 -13.94 2.39
N TYR A 167 0.81 -12.64 2.57
CA TYR A 167 1.73 -11.76 3.29
C TYR A 167 1.61 -11.83 4.82
N LEU A 168 0.54 -12.41 5.38
CA LEU A 168 0.38 -12.51 6.84
C LEU A 168 1.52 -13.24 7.55
N PRO A 169 2.01 -14.42 7.10
CA PRO A 169 3.14 -15.09 7.73
C PRO A 169 4.42 -14.25 7.72
N LEU A 170 4.66 -13.50 6.63
CA LEU A 170 5.78 -12.58 6.48
C LEU A 170 5.71 -11.51 7.58
N PHE A 171 4.57 -10.82 7.70
CA PHE A 171 4.38 -9.77 8.71
C PHE A 171 4.42 -10.32 10.13
N CYS A 172 3.74 -11.45 10.41
CA CYS A 172 3.82 -12.13 11.70
C CYS A 172 5.27 -12.41 12.10
N ASN A 173 6.06 -12.96 11.18
CA ASN A 173 7.46 -13.28 11.45
C ASN A 173 8.28 -12.02 11.77
N VAL A 174 8.21 -11.00 10.91
CA VAL A 174 9.03 -9.78 11.06
C VAL A 174 8.67 -8.99 12.32
N LEU A 175 7.38 -8.98 12.70
CA LEU A 175 6.88 -8.23 13.85
C LEU A 175 7.09 -8.93 15.19
N THR A 176 7.13 -10.27 15.22
CA THR A 176 7.04 -11.04 16.48
C THR A 176 8.18 -12.03 16.73
N VAL A 177 9.13 -12.14 15.81
CA VAL A 177 10.34 -12.97 15.98
C VAL A 177 11.54 -12.04 16.10
N GLU A 178 12.24 -12.13 17.23
CA GLU A 178 13.39 -11.28 17.53
C GLU A 178 14.56 -11.57 16.58
N ASP A 179 15.03 -12.83 16.56
CA ASP A 179 16.17 -13.30 15.76
C ASP A 179 15.76 -13.93 14.43
N SER A 180 14.97 -13.22 13.64
CA SER A 180 14.54 -13.71 12.33
C SER A 180 15.55 -13.37 11.22
N PRO A 181 16.03 -14.37 10.44
CA PRO A 181 16.82 -14.10 9.23
C PRO A 181 16.09 -13.21 8.23
N LEU A 182 14.76 -13.34 8.14
CA LEU A 182 13.93 -12.50 7.29
C LEU A 182 13.96 -11.04 7.75
N LYS A 183 13.86 -10.82 9.06
CA LYS A 183 13.97 -9.47 9.66
C LYS A 183 15.36 -8.88 9.41
N THR A 184 16.43 -9.66 9.55
CA THR A 184 17.80 -9.23 9.25
C THR A 184 17.96 -8.85 7.76
N MET A 185 17.42 -9.65 6.85
CA MET A 185 17.44 -9.36 5.41
C MET A 185 16.70 -8.06 5.10
N LEU A 186 15.46 -7.91 5.56
CA LEU A 186 14.62 -6.73 5.29
C LEU A 186 15.15 -5.45 5.95
N ARG A 187 15.87 -5.56 7.08
CA ARG A 187 16.55 -4.44 7.75
C ARG A 187 17.95 -4.16 7.20
N SER A 188 18.37 -4.82 6.13
CA SER A 188 19.62 -4.48 5.46
C SER A 188 19.65 -3.02 5.05
N ARG A 189 20.83 -2.39 5.10
CA ARG A 189 20.98 -0.94 4.85
C ARG A 189 20.32 -0.48 3.55
N TRP A 190 20.42 -1.30 2.50
CA TRP A 190 19.93 -0.98 1.17
C TRP A 190 18.41 -1.08 1.08
N LEU A 191 17.81 -2.14 1.64
CA LEU A 191 16.36 -2.27 1.65
C LEU A 191 15.70 -1.25 2.57
N ALA A 192 16.31 -0.96 3.73
CA ALA A 192 15.85 0.10 4.62
C ALA A 192 15.92 1.48 3.93
N TRP A 193 17.04 1.80 3.28
CA TRP A 193 17.19 3.05 2.52
C TRP A 193 16.20 3.16 1.35
N LEU A 194 16.00 2.08 0.59
CA LEU A 194 15.00 2.05 -0.48
C LEU A 194 13.58 2.22 0.08
N GLY A 195 13.31 1.61 1.24
CA GLY A 195 12.06 1.78 1.98
C GLY A 195 11.80 3.24 2.35
N THR A 196 12.82 3.98 2.76
CA THR A 196 12.73 5.42 3.05
C THR A 196 12.29 6.24 1.83
N LEU A 197 12.69 5.83 0.61
CA LEU A 197 12.35 6.50 -0.64
C LEU A 197 11.08 5.95 -1.32
N SER A 198 10.46 4.92 -0.73
CA SER A 198 9.38 4.17 -1.38
C SER A 198 8.16 5.02 -1.72
N TYR A 199 7.84 6.02 -0.90
CA TYR A 199 6.75 6.95 -1.16
C TYR A 199 7.01 7.79 -2.41
N GLY A 200 8.16 8.48 -2.48
CA GLY A 200 8.56 9.23 -3.68
C GLY A 200 8.60 8.33 -4.92
N LEU A 201 9.16 7.12 -4.79
CA LEU A 201 9.22 6.16 -5.91
C LEU A 201 7.82 5.82 -6.43
N TYR A 202 6.88 5.54 -5.52
CA TYR A 202 5.49 5.31 -5.88
C TYR A 202 4.86 6.54 -6.54
N VAL A 203 5.10 7.75 -6.05
CA VAL A 203 4.55 8.98 -6.65
C VAL A 203 5.06 9.20 -8.06
N TYR A 204 6.37 9.14 -8.27
CA TYR A 204 6.99 9.61 -9.50
C TYR A 204 7.09 8.58 -10.62
N HIS A 205 7.08 7.28 -10.32
CA HIS A 205 7.39 6.27 -11.34
C HIS A 205 6.44 6.28 -12.55
N GLN A 206 5.13 6.49 -12.34
CA GLN A 206 4.20 6.54 -13.47
C GLN A 206 4.25 7.85 -14.24
N ILE A 207 4.45 8.96 -13.54
CA ILE A 207 4.63 10.27 -14.18
C ILE A 207 5.83 10.19 -15.12
N ILE A 208 6.96 9.69 -14.62
CA ILE A 208 8.18 9.51 -15.41
C ILE A 208 7.96 8.51 -16.53
N ARG A 209 7.29 7.38 -16.28
CA ARG A 209 6.98 6.41 -17.34
C ARG A 209 6.25 7.08 -18.50
N VAL A 210 5.18 7.81 -18.22
CA VAL A 210 4.36 8.49 -19.23
C VAL A 210 5.17 9.55 -19.97
N LEU A 211 5.92 10.40 -19.25
CA LEU A 211 6.76 11.42 -19.87
C LEU A 211 7.88 10.82 -20.74
N VAL A 212 8.53 9.75 -20.28
CA VAL A 212 9.59 9.05 -21.02
C VAL A 212 9.04 8.42 -22.30
N GLN A 213 7.85 7.81 -22.23
CA GLN A 213 7.20 7.21 -23.38
C GLN A 213 6.71 8.27 -24.38
N GLU A 214 6.10 9.36 -23.90
CA GLU A 214 5.52 10.41 -24.75
C GLU A 214 6.60 11.23 -25.46
N TYR A 215 7.64 11.68 -24.75
CA TYR A 215 8.62 12.61 -25.30
C TYR A 215 9.85 11.93 -25.93
N TRP A 216 10.23 10.74 -25.46
CA TRP A 216 11.43 10.04 -25.96
C TRP A 216 11.10 8.74 -26.70
N GLY A 217 9.83 8.29 -26.70
CA GLY A 217 9.43 7.05 -27.38
C GLY A 217 10.06 5.78 -26.78
N ILE A 218 10.70 5.88 -25.61
CA ILE A 218 11.37 4.77 -24.95
C ILE A 218 10.30 3.88 -24.30
N ARG A 219 10.10 2.70 -24.90
CA ARG A 219 9.16 1.69 -24.41
C ARG A 219 9.76 0.86 -23.27
N GLU A 220 8.95 0.02 -22.64
CA GLU A 220 9.33 -0.93 -21.57
C GLU A 220 10.22 -2.09 -22.06
N THR A 221 11.36 -1.73 -22.65
CA THR A 221 12.51 -2.62 -22.86
C THR A 221 13.35 -2.67 -21.58
N ILE A 222 14.34 -3.56 -21.51
CA ILE A 222 15.29 -3.58 -20.37
C ILE A 222 15.92 -2.19 -20.18
N LEU A 223 16.36 -1.56 -21.27
CA LEU A 223 16.91 -0.21 -21.22
C LEU A 223 15.89 0.82 -20.76
N GLY A 224 14.66 0.75 -21.28
CA GLY A 224 13.58 1.66 -20.85
C GLY A 224 13.23 1.53 -19.38
N THR A 225 13.14 0.31 -18.85
CA THR A 225 12.91 0.05 -17.42
C THR A 225 14.04 0.61 -16.56
N LEU A 226 15.30 0.48 -17.00
CA LEU A 226 16.44 1.08 -16.29
C LEU A 226 16.40 2.61 -16.33
N VAL A 227 16.04 3.21 -17.47
CA VAL A 227 15.91 4.67 -17.61
C VAL A 227 14.78 5.20 -16.74
N ILE A 228 13.58 4.60 -16.81
CA ILE A 228 12.41 5.01 -16.03
C ILE A 228 12.67 4.80 -14.55
N GLY A 229 13.17 3.62 -14.15
CA GLY A 229 13.47 3.29 -12.75
C GLY A 229 14.56 4.18 -12.17
N GLY A 230 15.66 4.38 -12.92
CA GLY A 230 16.76 5.26 -12.52
C GLY A 230 16.31 6.71 -12.36
N SER A 231 15.56 7.23 -13.34
CA SER A 231 15.00 8.59 -13.26
C SER A 231 14.03 8.75 -12.10
N SER A 232 13.22 7.72 -11.82
CA SER A 232 12.29 7.69 -10.68
C SER A 232 13.03 7.73 -9.36
N LEU A 233 14.11 6.95 -9.23
CA LEU A 233 14.95 6.95 -8.03
C LEU A 233 15.62 8.31 -7.81
N ILE A 234 16.18 8.91 -8.87
CA ILE A 234 16.80 10.23 -8.79
C ILE A 234 15.77 11.29 -8.37
N LEU A 235 14.59 11.32 -8.99
CA LEU A 235 13.57 12.30 -8.64
C LEU A 235 13.03 12.08 -7.22
N SER A 236 12.87 10.83 -6.80
CA SER A 236 12.47 10.47 -5.43
C SER A 236 13.53 10.90 -4.41
N LEU A 237 14.81 10.79 -4.74
CA LEU A 237 15.91 11.28 -3.88
C LEU A 237 15.87 12.80 -3.72
N ILE A 238 15.68 13.52 -4.83
CA ILE A 238 15.56 14.98 -4.83
C ILE A 238 14.32 15.39 -4.00
N SER A 239 13.16 14.78 -4.26
CA SER A 239 11.94 15.00 -3.48
C SER A 239 12.16 14.73 -2.00
N PHE A 240 12.78 13.61 -1.67
CA PHE A 240 13.01 13.24 -0.28
C PHE A 240 13.84 14.30 0.45
N GLN A 241 14.92 14.77 -0.18
CA GLN A 241 15.82 15.75 0.43
C GLN A 241 15.21 17.15 0.57
N PHE A 242 14.47 17.62 -0.44
CA PHE A 242 14.02 19.02 -0.50
C PHE A 242 12.56 19.23 -0.09
N VAL A 243 11.71 18.21 -0.24
CA VAL A 243 10.27 18.30 0.00
C VAL A 243 9.88 17.43 1.19
N GLU A 244 10.09 16.11 1.11
CA GLU A 244 9.56 15.19 2.12
C GLU A 244 10.23 15.40 3.48
N THR A 245 11.56 15.57 3.52
CA THR A 245 12.30 15.85 4.78
C THR A 245 11.78 17.11 5.47
N TYR A 246 11.40 18.14 4.71
CA TYR A 246 10.82 19.36 5.28
C TYR A 246 9.51 19.06 6.03
N PHE A 247 8.57 18.35 5.39
CA PHE A 247 7.29 17.99 6.01
C PHE A 247 7.44 16.98 7.15
N LEU A 248 8.35 16.00 7.02
CA LEU A 248 8.65 15.04 8.09
C LEU A 248 9.18 15.74 9.35
N ASN A 249 10.01 16.77 9.19
CA ASN A 249 10.49 17.59 10.31
C ASN A 249 9.40 18.47 10.93
N LEU A 250 8.28 18.73 10.25
CA LEU A 250 7.13 19.37 10.89
C LEU A 250 6.40 18.41 11.83
N LYS A 251 6.37 17.11 11.53
CA LYS A 251 5.72 16.11 12.38
C LYS A 251 6.32 16.09 13.79
N THR A 252 7.64 16.21 13.92
CA THR A 252 8.31 16.22 15.23
C THR A 252 7.95 17.44 16.07
N LYS A 253 7.51 18.53 15.44
CA LYS A 253 7.06 19.76 16.12
C LYS A 253 5.63 19.66 16.66
N PHE A 254 4.78 18.85 16.03
CA PHE A 254 3.36 18.72 16.38
C PHE A 254 3.00 17.36 17.01
N ALA A 255 3.94 16.42 17.06
CA ALA A 255 3.75 15.17 17.78
C ALA A 255 3.56 15.47 19.29
N PRO A 256 2.58 14.85 19.97
CA PRO A 256 2.47 14.98 21.42
C PRO A 256 3.80 14.54 22.04
N HIS A 257 4.43 15.39 22.84
CA HIS A 257 5.50 14.95 23.71
C HIS A 257 4.91 13.88 24.63
N GLU A 258 5.39 12.64 24.52
CA GLU A 258 5.14 11.67 25.59
C GLU A 258 5.68 12.31 26.88
N PRO A 259 4.86 12.45 27.93
CA PRO A 259 5.39 12.81 29.22
C PRO A 259 6.35 11.68 29.60
N ILE A 260 7.64 12.01 29.75
CA ILE A 260 8.64 11.12 30.32
C ILE A 260 8.07 10.70 31.68
N GLY A 261 7.54 9.49 31.77
CA GLY A 261 7.14 8.90 33.05
C GLY A 261 8.33 8.93 33.99
N PRO A 262 8.14 9.16 35.30
CA PRO A 262 9.25 9.32 36.22
C PRO A 262 10.12 8.07 36.15
N VAL A 263 11.40 8.27 35.78
CA VAL A 263 12.44 7.24 35.89
C VAL A 263 12.47 6.82 37.35
N SER A 264 11.98 5.63 37.66
CA SER A 264 12.06 5.07 39.01
C SER A 264 13.54 4.77 39.30
N ASN A 265 14.23 5.72 39.91
CA ASN A 265 15.52 5.48 40.55
C ASN A 265 15.28 4.57 41.75
N GLN A 266 15.25 3.26 41.54
CA GLN A 266 15.52 2.30 42.61
C GLN A 266 17.00 1.91 42.51
N PRO A 267 17.83 2.24 43.52
CA PRO A 267 19.20 1.75 43.56
C PRO A 267 19.18 0.23 43.75
N GLU A 268 19.90 -0.48 42.87
CA GLU A 268 20.22 -1.89 43.04
C GLU A 268 20.91 -2.10 44.40
N THR A 269 20.17 -2.65 45.36
CA THR A 269 20.79 -3.20 46.57
C THR A 269 21.50 -4.49 46.19
N VAL A 270 22.79 -4.38 45.93
CA VAL A 270 23.71 -5.52 45.90
C VAL A 270 23.75 -6.11 47.31
N SER A 271 22.98 -7.17 47.55
CA SER A 271 23.14 -8.00 48.74
C SER A 271 24.26 -8.99 48.50
N SER A 272 25.44 -8.66 49.00
CA SER A 272 26.46 -9.64 49.34
C SER A 272 25.95 -10.53 50.47
N ASN A 273 25.88 -11.84 50.22
CA ASN A 273 26.14 -12.94 51.16
C ASN A 273 26.18 -14.26 50.40
#